data_AF-A0A8S3I8S8-F1
#
_entry.id   AF-A0A8S3I8S8-F1
#
_cell.length_a   1.000
_cell.length_b   1.000
_cell.length_c   1.000
_cell.angle_alpha   90.00
_cell.angle_beta   90.00
_cell.angle_gamma   90.00
#
_symmetry.space_group_name_H-M   'P 1'
#
loop_
_entity.id
_entity.type
_entity.pdbx_description
1 polymer ?
#
loop_
_entity_poly.entity_id
_entity_poly.type
_entity_poly.pdbx_seq_one_letter_code
_entity_poly.pdbx_strand_id
1 'polypeptide(L)'
;QHKLDDVTEHKLKELERNFPSLKSDLLYDIFRKNEYNYDVTCVLISTMLDEHASIPTNKPSLVSCSRSIPTRKTDVEPFEYYQTLRLDALHHAQQRNECYTKAYHVNRHGLSGVASFYIHQASEETRLMKDAHRAACEHLSKRKLEQYGATQRLELYGLH
;
A
#
# COMPACT_ATOMS: atom_id res chain seq x y z
N GLN A 1 20.92 -29.85 -2.15
CA GLN A 1 20.27 -29.51 -3.42
C GLN A 1 18.77 -29.47 -3.19
N HIS A 2 18.21 -28.30 -2.85
CA HIS A 2 16.76 -28.12 -2.81
C HIS A 2 16.31 -27.91 -4.24
N LYS A 3 15.58 -28.87 -4.79
CA LYS A 3 14.95 -28.78 -6.11
C LYS A 3 13.86 -27.71 -6.00
N LEU A 4 14.00 -26.62 -6.74
CA LEU A 4 12.95 -25.62 -6.87
C LEU A 4 11.81 -26.26 -7.67
N ASP A 5 10.56 -26.00 -7.29
CA ASP A 5 9.42 -26.49 -8.06
C ASP A 5 9.45 -25.93 -9.50
N ASP A 6 9.09 -26.71 -10.51
CA ASP A 6 9.10 -26.30 -11.94
C ASP A 6 8.36 -24.97 -12.18
N VAL A 7 7.31 -24.72 -11.40
CA VAL A 7 6.51 -23.47 -11.43
C VAL A 7 7.35 -22.26 -10.99
N THR A 8 8.20 -22.45 -9.99
CA THR A 8 9.05 -21.41 -9.41
C THR A 8 10.22 -21.11 -10.33
N GLU A 9 10.78 -22.13 -11.01
CA GLU A 9 11.81 -21.93 -12.03
C GLU A 9 11.28 -21.19 -13.26
N HIS A 10 10.04 -21.48 -13.69
CA HIS A 10 9.42 -20.76 -14.81
C HIS A 10 9.23 -19.27 -14.48
N LYS A 11 8.72 -18.95 -13.30
CA LYS A 11 8.53 -17.56 -12.84
C LYS A 11 9.84 -16.78 -12.70
N LEU A 12 10.91 -17.46 -12.27
CA LEU A 12 12.24 -16.85 -12.20
C LEU A 12 12.78 -16.54 -13.60
N LYS A 13 12.65 -17.46 -14.56
CA LYS A 13 13.02 -17.20 -15.97
C LYS A 13 12.21 -16.07 -16.59
N GLU A 14 10.95 -15.94 -16.19
CA GLU A 14 10.08 -14.84 -16.63
C GLU A 14 10.54 -13.48 -16.05
N LEU A 15 11.00 -13.45 -14.79
CA LEU A 15 11.63 -12.27 -14.19
C LEU A 15 12.92 -11.87 -14.92
N GLU A 16 13.79 -12.84 -15.24
CA GLU A 16 15.04 -12.58 -15.98
C GLU A 16 14.77 -12.00 -17.38
N ARG A 17 13.70 -12.49 -18.04
CA ARG A 17 13.27 -11.96 -19.34
C ARG A 17 12.72 -10.54 -19.26
N ASN A 18 11.98 -10.22 -18.19
CA ASN A 18 11.40 -8.89 -17.99
C ASN A 18 12.42 -7.86 -17.50
N PHE A 19 13.47 -8.30 -16.81
CA PHE A 19 14.50 -7.43 -16.24
C PHE A 19 15.92 -7.86 -16.64
N PRO A 20 16.29 -7.77 -17.93
CA PRO A 20 17.59 -8.24 -18.43
C PRO A 20 18.78 -7.43 -17.92
N SER A 21 18.54 -6.26 -17.31
CA SER A 21 19.56 -5.40 -16.71
C SER A 21 20.00 -5.85 -15.31
N LEU A 22 19.27 -6.76 -14.67
CA LEU A 22 19.57 -7.25 -13.32
C LEU A 22 20.24 -8.63 -13.35
N LYS A 23 21.14 -8.86 -12.39
CA LYS A 23 21.84 -10.14 -12.26
C LYS A 23 20.89 -11.22 -11.75
N SER A 24 20.98 -12.42 -12.32
CA SER A 24 20.20 -13.61 -11.94
C SER A 24 20.27 -13.93 -10.45
N ASP A 25 21.46 -13.84 -9.83
CA ASP A 25 21.63 -14.10 -8.40
C ASP A 25 20.82 -13.12 -7.53
N LEU A 26 20.80 -11.84 -7.93
CA LEU A 26 20.06 -10.79 -7.22
C LEU A 26 18.55 -10.97 -7.39
N LEU A 27 18.09 -11.30 -8.59
CA LEU A 27 16.69 -11.60 -8.87
C LEU A 27 16.21 -12.79 -8.03
N TYR A 28 17.01 -13.85 -7.95
CA TYR A 28 16.72 -15.03 -7.14
C TYR A 28 16.64 -14.70 -5.65
N ASP A 29 17.58 -13.89 -5.13
CA ASP A 29 17.58 -13.49 -3.72
C ASP A 29 16.36 -12.64 -3.35
N ILE A 30 15.97 -11.71 -4.22
CA ILE A 30 14.75 -10.89 -4.02
C ILE A 30 13.51 -11.78 -4.10
N PHE A 31 13.43 -12.64 -5.11
CA PHE A 31 12.30 -13.54 -5.31
C PHE A 31 12.13 -14.51 -4.12
N ARG A 32 13.25 -15.03 -3.59
CA ARG A 32 13.27 -15.87 -2.39
C ARG A 32 12.83 -15.13 -1.14
N LYS A 33 13.27 -13.88 -0.96
CA LYS A 33 12.86 -13.03 0.18
C LYS A 33 11.37 -12.72 0.17
N ASN A 34 10.76 -12.70 -1.02
CA ASN A 34 9.33 -12.45 -1.22
C ASN A 34 8.50 -13.75 -1.34
N GLU A 35 8.96 -14.85 -0.73
CA GLU A 35 8.25 -16.14 -0.73
C GLU A 35 7.89 -16.67 -2.12
N TYR A 36 8.73 -16.38 -3.13
CA TYR A 36 8.50 -16.74 -4.54
C TYR A 36 7.22 -16.13 -5.14
N ASN A 37 6.78 -14.98 -4.60
CA ASN A 37 5.68 -14.21 -5.16
C ASN A 37 6.16 -13.36 -6.34
N TYR A 38 5.71 -13.72 -7.55
CA TYR A 38 6.13 -13.09 -8.80
C TYR A 38 5.63 -11.65 -8.90
N ASP A 39 4.35 -11.41 -8.65
CA ASP A 39 3.73 -10.08 -8.78
C ASP A 39 4.37 -9.07 -7.84
N VAL A 40 4.57 -9.45 -6.57
CA VAL A 40 5.21 -8.59 -5.56
C VAL A 40 6.67 -8.30 -5.95
N THR A 41 7.38 -9.30 -6.47
CA THR A 41 8.78 -9.17 -6.87
C THR A 41 8.92 -8.27 -8.11
N CYS A 42 8.02 -8.40 -9.09
CA CYS A 42 7.97 -7.51 -10.25
C CYS A 42 7.74 -6.05 -9.86
N VAL A 43 6.76 -5.77 -8.99
CA VAL A 43 6.48 -4.40 -8.54
C VAL A 43 7.69 -3.82 -7.80
N LEU A 44 8.29 -4.60 -6.90
CA LEU A 44 9.48 -4.16 -6.15
C LEU A 44 10.64 -3.84 -7.09
N ILE A 45 10.95 -4.73 -8.03
CA ILE A 45 12.02 -4.53 -9.00
C ILE A 45 11.75 -3.31 -9.90
N SER A 46 10.53 -3.14 -10.39
CA SER A 46 10.14 -1.97 -11.18
C SER A 46 10.32 -0.68 -10.39
N THR A 47 9.92 -0.64 -9.11
CA THR A 47 10.14 0.55 -8.27
C THR A 47 11.62 0.85 -8.03
N MET A 48 12.46 -0.18 -7.87
CA MET A 48 13.91 0.01 -7.70
C MET A 48 14.62 0.42 -9.01
N LEU A 49 14.10 0.01 -10.16
CA LEU A 49 14.64 0.43 -11.47
C LEU A 49 14.18 1.84 -11.86
N ASP A 50 12.97 2.25 -11.47
CA ASP A 50 12.48 3.62 -11.65
C ASP A 50 13.25 4.64 -10.80
N GLU A 51 13.83 4.24 -9.65
CA GLU A 51 14.71 5.12 -8.85
C GLU A 51 15.99 5.57 -9.58
N HIS A 52 16.34 4.95 -10.72
CA HIS A 52 17.47 5.39 -11.56
C HIS A 52 17.08 6.42 -12.64
N ALA A 53 15.81 6.77 -12.79
CA ALA A 53 15.34 7.86 -13.64
C ALA A 53 14.83 9.03 -12.80
N SER A 54 15.77 9.80 -12.23
CA SER A 54 15.60 11.09 -11.54
C SER A 54 15.51 11.03 -10.01
N ILE A 55 16.66 11.25 -9.37
CA ILE A 55 16.74 11.75 -8.01
C ILE A 55 16.31 13.23 -8.02
N PRO A 56 15.44 13.67 -7.08
CA PRO A 56 15.89 14.72 -6.20
C PRO A 56 15.90 14.22 -4.75
N THR A 57 17.09 14.30 -4.17
CA THR A 57 17.39 14.10 -2.77
C THR A 57 16.49 14.99 -1.93
N ASN A 58 15.48 14.43 -1.28
CA ASN A 58 14.83 15.10 -0.17
C ASN A 58 15.03 14.29 1.10
N LYS A 59 15.99 14.77 1.89
CA LYS A 59 15.95 14.70 3.36
C LYS A 59 14.51 14.88 3.83
N PRO A 60 14.04 14.15 4.86
CA PRO A 60 12.80 14.50 5.54
C PRO A 60 13.04 15.80 6.32
N SER A 61 12.96 16.93 5.62
CA SER A 61 12.72 18.24 6.22
C SER A 61 11.31 18.22 6.73
N LEU A 62 11.17 18.38 8.05
CA LEU A 62 9.98 18.84 8.73
C LEU A 62 9.27 19.90 7.88
N VAL A 63 8.08 19.58 7.37
CA VAL A 63 7.13 20.60 6.96
C VAL A 63 5.83 20.33 7.69
N SER A 64 5.73 21.06 8.79
CA SER A 64 4.53 21.53 9.46
C SER A 64 3.26 21.46 8.61
N CYS A 65 2.26 20.80 9.18
CA CYS A 65 0.83 21.06 9.09
C CYS A 65 0.39 22.06 8.01
N SER A 66 -0.29 21.55 6.99
CA SER A 66 -1.34 22.28 6.30
C SER A 66 -2.56 21.39 6.22
N ARG A 67 -3.47 21.62 7.17
CA ARG A 67 -4.85 21.17 7.11
C ARG A 67 -5.45 21.74 5.82
N SER A 68 -5.72 20.90 4.84
CA SER A 68 -6.59 21.25 3.73
C SER A 68 -7.59 20.11 3.53
N ILE A 69 -8.82 20.36 3.96
CA ILE A 69 -9.99 19.69 3.40
C ILE A 69 -10.04 20.11 1.93
N PRO A 70 -9.94 19.20 0.94
CA PRO A 70 -10.32 19.53 -0.41
C PRO A 70 -11.78 19.11 -0.58
N THR A 71 -12.69 20.04 -0.31
CA THR A 71 -13.96 20.07 -1.05
C THR A 71 -13.63 20.44 -2.49
N ARG A 72 -13.23 19.46 -3.30
CA ARG A 72 -13.25 19.58 -4.76
C ARG A 72 -13.79 18.28 -5.34
N LYS A 73 -14.92 18.42 -6.02
CA LYS A 73 -15.45 17.44 -6.97
C LYS A 73 -14.45 17.39 -8.12
N THR A 74 -13.36 16.66 -7.95
CA THR A 74 -12.55 16.21 -9.07
C THR A 74 -13.15 14.90 -9.51
N ASP A 75 -13.51 14.80 -10.80
CA ASP A 75 -13.82 13.54 -11.51
C ASP A 75 -12.56 12.66 -11.50
N VAL A 76 -12.19 12.18 -10.31
CA VAL A 76 -11.22 11.11 -10.15
C VAL A 76 -12.00 9.84 -10.43
N GLU A 77 -11.51 9.02 -11.35
CA GLU A 77 -12.16 7.77 -11.71
C GLU A 77 -12.50 7.00 -10.41
N PRO A 78 -13.74 6.53 -10.21
CA PRO A 78 -14.18 5.95 -8.94
C PRO A 78 -13.29 4.81 -8.42
N PHE A 79 -12.55 4.14 -9.31
CA PHE A 79 -11.57 3.13 -8.93
C PHE A 79 -10.30 3.72 -8.29
N GLU A 80 -9.79 4.83 -8.82
CA GLU A 80 -8.63 5.54 -8.27
C GLU A 80 -8.93 6.09 -6.87
N TYR A 81 -10.15 6.60 -6.64
CA TYR A 81 -10.54 7.09 -5.32
C TYR A 81 -10.54 6.00 -4.23
N TYR A 82 -11.03 4.78 -4.54
CA TYR A 82 -10.95 3.65 -3.63
C TYR A 82 -9.50 3.24 -3.34
N GLN A 83 -8.63 3.26 -4.34
CA GLN A 83 -7.22 2.94 -4.15
C GLN A 83 -6.54 3.94 -3.22
N THR A 84 -6.80 5.24 -3.39
CA THR A 84 -6.28 6.28 -2.50
C THR A 84 -6.65 6.01 -1.04
N LEU A 85 -7.93 5.72 -0.75
CA LEU A 85 -8.37 5.42 0.61
C LEU A 85 -7.70 4.17 1.21
N ARG A 86 -7.42 3.17 0.37
CA ARG A 86 -6.69 1.96 0.78
C ARG A 86 -5.21 2.24 1.06
N LEU A 87 -4.58 3.09 0.24
CA LEU A 87 -3.20 3.54 0.45
C LEU A 87 -3.09 4.37 1.73
N ASP A 88 -4.05 5.25 2.01
CA ASP A 88 -4.11 6.03 3.25
C ASP A 88 -4.19 5.11 4.48
N ALA A 89 -5.04 4.08 4.44
CA ALA A 89 -5.13 3.11 5.53
C ALA A 89 -3.81 2.36 5.75
N LEU A 90 -3.10 1.99 4.67
CA LEU A 90 -1.80 1.33 4.76
C LEU A 90 -0.73 2.26 5.35
N HIS A 91 -0.73 3.52 4.93
CA HIS A 91 0.17 4.54 5.46
C HIS A 91 -0.02 4.73 6.97
N HIS A 92 -1.26 4.86 7.46
CA HIS A 92 -1.54 4.92 8.89
C HIS A 92 -1.08 3.66 9.65
N ALA A 93 -1.21 2.47 9.03
CA ALA A 93 -0.71 1.23 9.63
C ALA A 93 0.82 1.22 9.76
N GLN A 94 1.55 1.76 8.77
CA GLN A 94 3.00 1.92 8.82
C GLN A 94 3.41 2.90 9.93
N GLN A 95 2.80 4.08 9.98
CA GLN A 95 3.07 5.09 11.00
C GLN A 95 2.80 4.58 12.41
N ARG A 96 1.71 3.82 12.61
CA ARG A 96 1.41 3.15 13.88
C ARG A 96 2.55 2.23 14.32
N ASN A 97 3.07 1.40 13.41
CA ASN A 97 4.15 0.46 13.72
C ASN A 97 5.46 1.19 14.05
N GLU A 98 5.76 2.29 13.36
CA GLU A 98 6.89 3.15 13.71
C GLU A 98 6.73 3.76 15.11
N CYS A 99 5.53 4.22 15.47
CA CYS A 99 5.25 4.77 16.79
C CYS A 99 5.48 3.72 17.89
N TYR A 100 4.99 2.49 17.71
CA TYR A 100 5.25 1.41 18.66
C TYR A 100 6.74 1.06 18.75
N THR A 101 7.46 1.08 17.63
CA THR A 101 8.91 0.85 17.62
C THR A 101 9.63 1.93 18.42
N LYS A 102 9.30 3.20 18.19
CA LYS A 102 9.83 4.34 18.97
C LYS A 102 9.49 4.22 20.45
N ALA A 103 8.24 3.90 20.79
CA ALA A 103 7.79 3.67 22.17
C ALA A 103 8.60 2.57 22.84
N TYR A 104 8.83 1.45 22.16
CA TYR A 104 9.64 0.34 22.66
C TYR A 104 11.07 0.76 22.96
N HIS A 105 11.73 1.47 22.04
CA HIS A 105 13.09 1.95 22.24
C HIS A 105 13.20 2.90 23.44
N VAL A 106 12.36 3.94 23.52
CA VAL A 106 12.44 4.91 24.61
C VAL A 106 12.08 4.31 25.96
N ASN A 107 11.15 3.33 25.99
CA ASN A 107 10.80 2.61 27.20
C ASN A 107 11.97 1.78 27.75
N ARG A 108 12.80 1.17 26.87
CA ARG A 108 14.04 0.48 27.29
C ARG A 108 15.07 1.41 27.93
N HIS A 109 15.00 2.70 27.64
CA HIS A 109 15.85 3.72 28.26
C HIS A 109 15.22 4.37 29.49
N GLY A 110 14.09 3.85 30.00
CA GLY A 110 13.41 4.37 31.19
C GLY A 110 12.63 5.67 30.96
N LEU A 111 12.45 6.10 29.71
CA LEU A 111 11.74 7.32 29.34
C LEU A 111 10.23 7.04 29.18
N SER A 112 9.57 6.66 30.28
CA SER A 112 8.16 6.23 30.27
C SER A 112 7.18 7.30 29.78
N GLY A 113 7.41 8.59 30.10
CA GLY A 113 6.58 9.69 29.60
C GLY A 113 6.61 9.84 28.08
N VAL A 114 7.80 9.70 27.49
CA VAL A 114 7.99 9.73 26.02
C VAL A 114 7.41 8.47 25.38
N ALA A 115 7.51 7.31 26.05
CA ALA A 115 6.88 6.08 25.59
C ALA A 115 5.35 6.22 25.49
N SER A 116 4.73 6.77 26.54
CA SER A 116 3.28 7.02 26.58
C SER A 116 2.82 7.96 25.48
N PHE A 117 3.61 8.99 25.14
CA PHE A 117 3.34 9.88 24.01
C PHE A 117 3.26 9.10 22.68
N TYR A 118 4.25 8.26 22.38
CA TYR A 118 4.24 7.47 21.15
C TYR A 118 3.13 6.42 21.13
N ILE A 119 2.77 5.84 22.28
CA ILE A 119 1.61 4.94 22.39
C ILE A 119 0.31 5.68 22.07
N HIS A 120 0.13 6.89 22.61
CA HIS A 120 -1.02 7.74 22.29
C HIS A 120 -1.06 8.09 20.79
N GLN A 121 0.08 8.44 20.21
CA GLN A 121 0.18 8.69 18.78
C GLN A 121 -0.20 7.45 17.95
N ALA A 122 0.24 6.25 18.34
CA ALA A 122 -0.14 5.00 17.69
C ALA A 122 -1.67 4.70 17.79
N SER A 123 -2.31 5.12 18.87
CA SER A 123 -3.77 5.05 19.02
C SER A 123 -4.47 5.94 18.00
N GLU A 124 -4.00 7.17 17.81
CA GLU A 124 -4.55 8.08 16.81
C GLU A 124 -4.37 7.54 15.38
N GLU A 125 -3.20 7.01 15.05
CA GLU A 125 -2.98 6.34 13.75
C GLU A 125 -3.92 5.14 13.55
N THR A 126 -4.21 4.40 14.62
CA THR A 126 -5.19 3.31 14.57
C THR A 126 -6.60 3.82 14.27
N ARG A 127 -6.99 4.98 14.82
CA ARG A 127 -8.28 5.61 14.53
C ARG A 127 -8.36 6.04 13.07
N LEU A 128 -7.33 6.75 12.57
CA LEU A 128 -7.27 7.21 11.18
C LEU A 128 -7.29 6.06 10.17
N MET A 129 -6.53 4.98 10.43
CA MET A 129 -6.56 3.75 9.64
C MET A 129 -7.98 3.17 9.54
N LYS A 130 -8.71 3.10 10.67
CA LYS A 130 -10.09 2.58 10.70
C LYS A 130 -11.04 3.48 9.93
N ASP A 131 -10.89 4.79 10.05
CA ASP A 131 -11.72 5.77 9.34
C ASP A 131 -11.49 5.68 7.82
N ALA A 132 -10.24 5.57 7.37
CA ALA A 132 -9.91 5.36 5.96
C ALA A 132 -10.45 4.03 5.41
N HIS A 133 -10.31 2.93 6.16
CA HIS A 133 -10.92 1.65 5.78
C HIS A 133 -12.45 1.72 5.70
N ARG A 134 -13.09 2.39 6.67
CA ARG A 134 -14.54 2.58 6.66
C ARG A 134 -14.98 3.32 5.39
N ALA A 135 -14.31 4.43 5.07
CA ALA A 135 -14.59 5.20 3.86
C ALA A 135 -14.41 4.35 2.59
N ALA A 136 -13.35 3.53 2.53
CA ALA A 136 -13.12 2.62 1.40
C ALA A 136 -14.24 1.58 1.25
N CYS A 137 -14.70 1.01 2.36
CA CYS A 137 -15.82 0.07 2.39
C CYS A 137 -17.15 0.73 1.95
N GLU A 138 -17.43 1.93 2.44
CA GLU A 138 -18.62 2.72 2.06
C GLU A 138 -18.61 3.07 0.57
N HIS A 139 -17.44 3.43 0.03
CA HIS A 139 -17.30 3.69 -1.40
C HIS A 139 -17.59 2.43 -2.22
N LEU A 140 -17.03 1.28 -1.82
CA LEU A 140 -17.27 0.01 -2.51
C LEU A 140 -18.73 -0.44 -2.43
N SER A 141 -19.37 -0.29 -1.27
CA SER A 141 -20.77 -0.68 -1.08
C SER A 141 -21.70 0.19 -1.91
N LYS A 142 -21.46 1.51 -1.95
CA LYS A 142 -22.21 2.44 -2.79
C LYS A 142 -22.09 2.09 -4.27
N ARG A 143 -20.87 1.80 -4.75
CA ARG A 143 -20.64 1.36 -6.13
C ARG A 143 -21.40 0.08 -6.47
N LYS A 144 -21.35 -0.92 -5.59
CA LYS A 144 -22.10 -2.17 -5.80
C LYS A 144 -23.60 -1.91 -5.87
N LEU A 145 -24.13 -1.05 -4.99
CA LEU A 145 -25.55 -0.70 -4.98
C LEU A 145 -25.97 -0.01 -6.29
N GLU A 146 -25.17 0.93 -6.79
CA GLU A 146 -25.39 1.60 -8.07
C GLU A 146 -25.37 0.61 -9.25
N GLN A 147 -24.42 -0.34 -9.24
CA GLN A 147 -24.35 -1.41 -10.23
C GLN A 147 -25.61 -2.30 -10.21
N TYR A 148 -26.02 -2.78 -9.03
CA TYR A 148 -27.25 -3.57 -8.89
C TYR A 148 -28.50 -2.81 -9.36
N GLY A 149 -28.60 -1.52 -9.02
CA GLY A 149 -29.70 -0.67 -9.47
C GLY A 149 -29.72 -0.46 -10.99
N ALA A 150 -28.57 -0.39 -11.64
CA ALA A 150 -28.47 -0.28 -13.09
C ALA A 150 -28.87 -1.59 -13.80
N THR A 151 -28.43 -2.75 -13.29
CA THR A 151 -28.78 -4.07 -13.87
C THR A 151 -30.29 -4.33 -13.79
N GLN A 152 -30.91 -4.09 -12.62
CA GLN A 152 -32.35 -4.24 -12.44
C GLN A 152 -33.15 -3.28 -13.34
N ARG A 153 -32.63 -2.06 -13.55
CA ARG A 153 -33.28 -1.09 -14.43
C ARG A 153 -33.20 -1.51 -15.91
N LEU A 154 -32.10 -2.12 -16.34
CA LEU A 154 -31.93 -2.65 -17.71
C LEU A 154 -32.83 -3.85 -18.00
N GLU A 155 -33.04 -4.75 -17.04
CA GLU A 155 -33.94 -5.91 -17.20
C GLU A 155 -35.40 -5.52 -17.45
N LEU A 156 -35.85 -4.38 -16.91
CA LEU A 156 -37.23 -3.91 -17.10
C LEU A 156 -37.49 -3.33 -18.50
N TYR A 157 -36.46 -2.86 -19.22
CA TYR A 157 -36.62 -2.32 -20.58
C TYR A 157 -36.54 -3.39 -21.68
N GLY A 158 -36.17 -4.64 -21.35
CA GLY A 158 -36.17 -5.78 -22.27
C GLY A 158 -37.47 -6.59 -22.29
N LEU A 159 -38.46 -6.20 -21.48
CA LEU A 159 -39.79 -6.81 -21.36
C LEU A 159 -40.84 -5.95 -22.08
N HIS A 160 -40.70 -5.76 -23.39
CA HIS A 160 -41.75 -5.22 -24.26
C HIS A 160 -41.62 -5.77 -25.68
#